data_AF-A0A947VMT5-F1
#
_entry.id   AF-A0A947VMT5-F1
#
_cell.length_a   1.000
_cell.length_b   1.000
_cell.length_c   1.000
_cell.angle_alpha   90.00
_cell.angle_beta   90.00
_cell.angle_gamma   90.00
#
_symmetry.space_group_name_H-M   'P 1'
#
loop_
_entity.id
_entity.type
_entity.pdbx_description
1 polymer ?
#
loop_
_entity_poly.entity_id
_entity_poly.type
_entity_poly.pdbx_seq_one_letter_code
_entity_poly.pdbx_strand_id
1 'polypeptide(L)'
;MPKKEAAIKHATILAAYLLVVWGFYRLLFKLPEEIEELIIKPIVWLLPVIYLVKKEGGNLSSVGITIKKLFPAIYFTLALGAVFAIEAIIINFVKYGGFEFTANIGEKALLASLGISFVTAFSEEVSFRGYLFNRVWGALNNEWLANITTSVVWALVHVPVVIFVWKLSLISSLVYLFLTALFGVGSAFVFARTRNVFSSILLHILWQWPIILFR
;
A
#
# COMPACT_ATOMS: atom_id res chain seq x y z
N MET A 1 -0.81 13.28 18.58
CA MET A 1 -2.06 12.72 18.01
C MET A 1 -3.17 13.73 18.28
N PRO A 2 -4.08 13.99 17.34
CA PRO A 2 -5.26 14.82 17.60
C PRO A 2 -6.24 14.12 18.57
N LYS A 3 -7.27 14.83 19.04
CA LYS A 3 -8.38 14.25 19.81
C LYS A 3 -9.07 13.13 19.02
N LYS A 4 -9.64 12.14 19.71
CA LYS A 4 -10.24 10.93 19.13
C LYS A 4 -11.27 11.25 18.04
N GLU A 5 -12.16 12.20 18.30
CA GLU A 5 -13.22 12.62 17.38
C GLU A 5 -12.65 13.23 16.10
N ALA A 6 -11.62 14.09 16.25
CA ALA A 6 -10.93 14.70 15.12
C ALA A 6 -10.13 13.66 14.31
N ALA A 7 -9.45 12.72 14.99
CA ALA A 7 -8.70 11.64 14.35
C ALA A 7 -9.59 10.78 13.45
N ILE A 8 -10.73 10.32 13.97
CA ILE A 8 -11.72 9.52 13.20
C ILE A 8 -12.28 10.37 12.06
N LYS A 9 -12.74 11.59 12.34
CA LYS A 9 -13.32 12.46 11.32
C LYS A 9 -12.36 12.68 10.15
N HIS A 10 -11.11 13.03 10.41
CA HIS A 10 -10.13 13.28 9.36
C HIS A 10 -9.73 11.99 8.62
N ALA A 11 -9.59 10.87 9.32
CA ALA A 11 -9.32 9.58 8.68
C ALA A 11 -10.47 9.16 7.75
N THR A 12 -11.73 9.35 8.17
CA THR A 12 -12.92 9.10 7.34
C THR A 12 -12.96 10.03 6.13
N ILE A 13 -12.64 11.32 6.31
CA ILE A 13 -12.56 12.28 5.18
C ILE A 13 -11.51 11.83 4.17
N LEU A 14 -10.31 11.44 4.60
CA LEU A 14 -9.28 10.96 3.70
C LEU A 14 -9.70 9.67 2.99
N ALA A 15 -10.29 8.71 3.72
CA ALA A 15 -10.81 7.47 3.15
C ALA A 15 -11.83 7.74 2.05
N ALA A 16 -12.84 8.56 2.34
CA ALA A 16 -13.87 8.94 1.39
C ALA A 16 -13.29 9.70 0.19
N TYR A 17 -12.38 10.64 0.43
CA TYR A 17 -11.67 11.37 -0.62
C TYR A 17 -10.92 10.40 -1.54
N LEU A 18 -10.17 9.44 -1.03
CA LEU A 18 -9.43 8.49 -1.86
C LEU A 18 -10.39 7.58 -2.64
N LEU A 19 -11.41 7.02 -1.99
CA LEU A 19 -12.40 6.16 -2.65
C LEU A 19 -13.11 6.88 -3.81
N VAL A 20 -13.47 8.15 -3.61
CA VAL A 20 -14.16 8.95 -4.62
C VAL A 20 -13.16 9.51 -5.63
N VAL A 21 -12.25 10.39 -5.23
CA VAL A 21 -11.39 11.14 -6.16
C VAL A 21 -10.43 10.22 -6.90
N TRP A 22 -9.71 9.34 -6.20
CA TRP A 22 -8.81 8.40 -6.87
C TRP A 22 -9.60 7.35 -7.66
N GLY A 23 -10.71 6.87 -7.11
CA GLY A 23 -11.57 5.91 -7.80
C GLY A 23 -12.08 6.45 -9.13
N PHE A 24 -12.69 7.64 -9.16
CA PHE A 24 -13.13 8.30 -10.38
C PHE A 24 -11.97 8.65 -11.31
N TYR A 25 -10.83 9.10 -10.78
CA TYR A 25 -9.65 9.35 -11.60
C TYR A 25 -9.28 8.10 -12.42
N ARG A 26 -9.23 6.92 -11.79
CA ARG A 26 -8.92 5.64 -12.47
C ARG A 26 -9.97 5.20 -13.49
N LEU A 27 -11.21 5.67 -13.36
CA LEU A 27 -12.26 5.39 -14.35
C LEU A 27 -12.16 6.30 -15.57
N LEU A 28 -11.84 7.57 -15.35
CA LEU A 28 -11.94 8.62 -16.36
C LEU A 28 -10.62 8.83 -17.13
N PHE A 29 -9.48 8.65 -16.48
CA PHE A 29 -8.16 8.94 -17.04
C PHE A 29 -7.32 7.66 -17.15
N LYS A 30 -6.53 7.58 -18.22
CA LYS A 30 -5.62 6.46 -18.54
C LYS A 30 -4.33 7.03 -19.13
N LEU A 31 -3.58 7.72 -18.29
CA LEU A 31 -2.29 8.29 -18.67
C LEU A 31 -1.19 7.21 -18.64
N PRO A 32 -0.01 7.47 -19.23
CA PRO A 32 1.16 6.61 -19.06
C PRO A 32 1.43 6.33 -17.58
N GLU A 33 1.79 5.07 -17.26
CA GLU A 33 2.04 4.58 -15.90
C GLU A 33 3.03 5.48 -15.15
N GLU A 34 4.08 5.96 -15.82
CA GLU A 34 5.08 6.85 -15.25
C GLU A 34 4.45 8.14 -14.73
N ILE A 35 3.55 8.74 -15.49
CA ILE A 35 2.87 9.99 -15.10
C ILE A 35 1.91 9.72 -13.95
N GLU A 36 1.13 8.64 -14.04
CA GLU A 36 0.16 8.30 -13.00
C GLU A 36 0.81 7.99 -11.66
N GLU A 37 1.87 7.18 -11.68
CA GLU A 37 2.50 6.66 -10.46
C GLU A 37 3.55 7.62 -9.89
N LEU A 38 4.30 8.36 -10.72
CA LEU A 38 5.35 9.28 -10.25
C LEU A 38 4.85 10.68 -9.93
N ILE A 39 3.72 11.11 -10.50
CA ILE A 39 3.23 12.49 -10.39
C ILE A 39 1.82 12.52 -9.82
N ILE A 40 0.85 11.95 -10.52
CA ILE A 40 -0.57 12.14 -10.17
C ILE A 40 -0.91 11.49 -8.84
N LYS A 41 -0.51 10.23 -8.63
CA LYS A 41 -0.77 9.50 -7.39
C LYS A 41 -0.13 10.19 -6.17
N PRO A 42 1.17 10.55 -6.16
CA PRO A 42 1.75 11.31 -5.05
C PRO A 42 1.00 12.60 -4.74
N ILE A 43 0.59 13.36 -5.77
CA ILE A 43 -0.19 14.60 -5.59
C ILE A 43 -1.54 14.30 -4.96
N VAL A 44 -2.32 13.40 -5.57
CA VAL A 44 -3.68 13.08 -5.13
C VAL A 44 -3.68 12.48 -3.73
N TRP A 45 -2.72 11.63 -3.40
CA TRP A 45 -2.69 10.88 -2.14
C TRP A 45 -1.99 11.64 -1.01
N LEU A 46 -0.84 12.29 -1.27
CA LEU A 46 -0.04 12.92 -0.21
C LEU A 46 -0.45 14.35 0.11
N LEU A 47 -0.96 15.14 -0.85
CA LEU A 47 -1.42 16.50 -0.55
C LEU A 47 -2.51 16.56 0.54
N PRO A 48 -3.60 15.77 0.49
CA PRO A 48 -4.59 15.78 1.55
C PRO A 48 -4.01 15.30 2.89
N VAL A 49 -3.08 14.33 2.86
CA VAL A 49 -2.37 13.88 4.08
C VAL A 49 -1.56 15.03 4.68
N ILE A 50 -0.76 15.74 3.88
CA ILE A 50 0.04 16.88 4.33
C ILE A 50 -0.85 17.98 4.92
N TYR A 51 -1.96 18.30 4.26
CA TYR A 51 -2.93 19.28 4.73
C TYR A 51 -3.52 18.86 6.09
N LEU A 52 -3.98 17.63 6.23
CA LEU A 52 -4.59 17.13 7.46
C LEU A 52 -3.57 17.03 8.60
N VAL A 53 -2.35 16.58 8.33
CA VAL A 53 -1.27 16.55 9.33
C VAL A 53 -0.97 17.96 9.86
N LYS A 54 -0.87 18.96 8.98
CA LYS A 54 -0.67 20.36 9.39
C LYS A 54 -1.86 20.88 10.21
N LYS A 55 -3.09 20.58 9.78
CA LYS A 55 -4.32 20.97 10.49
C LYS A 55 -4.41 20.38 11.89
N GLU A 56 -3.84 19.19 12.10
CA GLU A 56 -3.76 18.50 13.39
C GLU A 56 -2.60 18.99 14.28
N GLY A 57 -1.76 19.92 13.79
CA GLY A 57 -0.52 20.33 14.48
C GLY A 57 0.54 19.21 14.51
N GLY A 58 0.43 18.21 13.63
CA GLY A 58 1.35 17.09 13.53
C GLY A 58 2.60 17.42 12.70
N ASN A 59 3.56 16.49 12.71
CA ASN A 59 4.78 16.55 11.90
C ASN A 59 5.00 15.22 11.17
N LEU A 60 6.10 15.08 10.42
CA LEU A 60 6.44 13.87 9.65
C LEU A 60 6.49 12.60 10.52
N SER A 61 6.99 12.72 11.75
CA SER A 61 7.03 11.57 12.67
C SER A 61 5.63 11.10 13.09
N SER A 62 4.62 11.98 13.01
CA SER A 62 3.23 11.62 13.31
C SER A 62 2.60 10.69 12.26
N VAL A 63 3.21 10.58 11.07
CA VAL A 63 2.86 9.58 10.04
C VAL A 63 3.91 8.48 9.92
N GLY A 64 4.80 8.36 10.90
CA GLY A 64 5.83 7.31 10.94
C GLY A 64 7.02 7.55 10.02
N ILE A 65 7.16 8.72 9.39
CA ILE A 65 8.39 9.08 8.68
C ILE A 65 9.44 9.44 9.73
N THR A 66 10.31 8.48 10.03
CA THR A 66 11.36 8.60 11.04
C THR A 66 12.48 7.59 10.79
N ILE A 67 13.68 7.87 11.32
CA ILE A 67 14.79 6.91 11.35
C ILE A 67 14.73 6.00 12.59
N LYS A 68 13.86 6.30 13.56
CA LYS A 68 13.71 5.48 14.76
C LYS A 68 13.20 4.10 14.37
N LYS A 69 13.77 3.06 15.00
CA LYS A 69 13.43 1.65 14.74
C LYS A 69 13.55 1.23 13.26
N LEU A 70 14.43 1.87 12.49
CA LEU A 70 14.67 1.50 11.09
C LEU A 70 15.23 0.08 10.94
N PHE A 71 16.13 -0.35 11.84
CA PHE A 71 16.66 -1.71 11.80
C PHE A 71 15.58 -2.78 12.07
N PRO A 72 14.76 -2.69 13.15
CA PRO A 72 13.58 -3.54 13.30
C PRO A 72 12.61 -3.47 12.11
N ALA A 73 12.43 -2.30 11.50
CA ALA A 73 11.59 -2.15 10.31
C ALA A 73 12.11 -2.99 9.13
N ILE A 74 13.41 -2.95 8.86
CA ILE A 74 14.05 -3.77 7.83
C ILE A 74 13.91 -5.25 8.18
N TYR A 75 14.18 -5.64 9.44
CA TYR A 75 14.08 -7.03 9.87
C TYR A 75 12.68 -7.63 9.63
N PHE A 76 11.62 -6.98 10.12
CA PHE A 76 10.26 -7.47 9.91
C PHE A 76 9.86 -7.49 8.44
N THR A 77 10.33 -6.50 7.67
CA THR A 77 10.09 -6.46 6.23
C THR A 77 10.71 -7.66 5.53
N LEU A 78 11.98 -7.98 5.81
CA LEU A 78 12.66 -9.11 5.21
C LEU A 78 12.03 -10.44 5.66
N ALA A 79 11.66 -10.56 6.93
CA ALA A 79 11.02 -11.77 7.46
C ALA A 79 9.66 -12.04 6.77
N LEU A 80 8.79 -11.03 6.67
CA LEU A 80 7.49 -11.19 6.03
C LEU A 80 7.60 -11.23 4.49
N GLY A 81 8.54 -10.48 3.91
CA GLY A 81 8.85 -10.53 2.49
C GLY A 81 9.38 -11.89 2.05
N ALA A 82 10.16 -12.58 2.89
CA ALA A 82 10.57 -13.96 2.64
C ALA A 82 9.37 -14.91 2.55
N VAL A 83 8.32 -14.70 3.34
CA VAL A 83 7.08 -15.50 3.23
C VAL A 83 6.42 -15.29 1.87
N PHE A 84 6.31 -14.05 1.39
CA PHE A 84 5.77 -13.77 0.05
C PHE A 84 6.64 -14.34 -1.07
N ALA A 85 7.97 -14.31 -0.91
CA ALA A 85 8.88 -14.90 -1.87
C ALA A 85 8.74 -16.44 -1.93
N ILE A 86 8.62 -17.10 -0.77
CA ILE A 86 8.39 -18.56 -0.69
C ILE A 86 7.04 -18.90 -1.33
N GLU A 87 5.98 -18.16 -1.01
CA GLU A 87 4.66 -18.33 -1.63
C GLU A 87 4.75 -18.21 -3.16
N ALA A 88 5.41 -17.18 -3.67
CA ALA A 88 5.59 -16.97 -5.11
C ALA A 88 6.35 -18.13 -5.78
N ILE A 89 7.38 -18.67 -5.12
CA ILE A 89 8.13 -19.84 -5.60
C ILE A 89 7.23 -21.09 -5.65
N ILE A 90 6.41 -21.32 -4.62
CA ILE A 90 5.47 -22.44 -4.59
C ILE A 90 4.45 -22.32 -5.71
N ILE A 91 3.86 -21.13 -5.90
CA ILE A 91 2.90 -20.87 -6.98
C ILE A 91 3.56 -21.10 -8.35
N ASN A 92 4.79 -20.64 -8.55
CA ASN A 92 5.55 -20.87 -9.77
C ASN A 92 5.72 -22.38 -10.04
N PHE A 93 6.18 -23.13 -9.04
CA PHE A 93 6.38 -24.58 -9.16
C PHE A 93 5.09 -25.32 -9.52
N VAL A 94 3.97 -25.00 -8.85
CA VAL A 94 2.67 -25.62 -9.11
C VAL A 94 2.15 -25.25 -10.51
N LYS A 95 2.28 -23.99 -10.91
CA LYS A 95 1.75 -23.48 -12.19
C LYS A 95 2.48 -24.06 -13.40
N TYR A 96 3.80 -24.18 -13.31
CA TYR A 96 4.64 -24.58 -14.45
C TYR A 96 5.11 -26.04 -14.38
N GLY A 97 4.81 -26.77 -13.29
CA GLY A 97 5.25 -28.15 -13.09
C GLY A 97 6.76 -28.28 -12.83
N GLY A 98 7.41 -27.17 -12.46
CA GLY A 98 8.85 -27.05 -12.29
C GLY A 98 9.24 -25.61 -11.93
N PHE A 99 10.53 -25.40 -11.64
CA PHE A 99 11.04 -24.07 -11.34
C PHE A 99 11.30 -23.28 -12.62
N GLU A 100 10.41 -22.36 -12.95
CA GLU A 100 10.54 -21.48 -14.12
C GLU A 100 10.91 -20.06 -13.66
N PHE A 101 12.21 -19.80 -13.61
CA PHE A 101 12.78 -18.49 -13.22
C PHE A 101 13.22 -17.66 -14.42
N THR A 102 12.67 -17.94 -15.61
CA THR A 102 12.84 -17.05 -16.75
C THR A 102 12.22 -15.70 -16.39
N ALA A 103 13.06 -14.79 -15.92
CA ALA A 103 12.66 -13.44 -15.59
C ALA A 103 12.28 -12.76 -16.90
N ASN A 104 10.98 -12.59 -17.13
CA ASN A 104 10.49 -11.73 -18.18
C ASN A 104 10.58 -10.29 -17.67
N ILE A 105 11.83 -9.83 -17.56
CA ILE A 105 12.13 -8.43 -17.34
C ILE A 105 11.66 -7.75 -18.62
N GLY A 106 10.41 -7.28 -18.62
CA GLY A 106 9.82 -6.62 -19.78
C GLY A 106 10.69 -5.47 -20.29
N GLU A 107 10.32 -4.87 -21.42
CA GLU A 107 11.14 -3.88 -22.13
C GLU A 107 11.61 -2.67 -21.28
N LYS A 108 10.96 -2.41 -20.14
CA LYS A 108 11.37 -1.37 -19.18
C LYS A 108 12.59 -1.83 -18.37
N ALA A 109 13.62 -0.98 -18.32
CA ALA A 109 14.78 -1.17 -17.46
C ALA A 109 14.35 -1.46 -16.00
N LEU A 110 14.96 -2.48 -15.38
CA LEU A 110 14.68 -2.91 -14.01
C LEU A 110 14.70 -1.74 -13.02
N LEU A 111 15.67 -0.84 -13.16
CA LEU A 111 15.82 0.35 -12.31
C LEU A 111 14.63 1.32 -12.42
N ALA A 112 14.05 1.48 -13.61
CA ALA A 112 12.87 2.33 -13.79
C ALA A 112 11.64 1.72 -13.11
N SER A 113 11.45 0.41 -13.23
CA SER A 113 10.36 -0.30 -12.55
C SER A 113 10.50 -0.24 -11.03
N LEU A 114 11.72 -0.38 -10.50
CA LEU A 114 12.01 -0.21 -9.07
C LEU A 114 11.73 1.21 -8.57
N GLY A 115 12.11 2.22 -9.35
CA GLY A 115 11.85 3.63 -9.03
C GLY A 115 10.35 3.92 -8.95
N ILE A 116 9.57 3.46 -9.93
CA ILE A 116 8.11 3.59 -9.95
C ILE A 116 7.51 2.91 -8.70
N SER A 117 7.86 1.64 -8.46
CA SER A 117 7.40 0.90 -7.29
C SER A 117 7.68 1.61 -5.97
N PHE A 118 8.86 2.21 -5.82
CA PHE A 118 9.20 2.94 -4.61
C PHE A 118 8.27 4.15 -4.40
N VAL A 119 8.04 4.95 -5.44
CA VAL A 119 7.19 6.16 -5.35
C VAL A 119 5.73 5.78 -5.11
N THR A 120 5.24 4.72 -5.77
CA THR A 120 3.91 4.14 -5.51
C THR A 120 3.80 3.69 -4.06
N ALA A 121 4.70 2.81 -3.61
CA ALA A 121 4.70 2.30 -2.24
C ALA A 121 4.79 3.43 -1.21
N PHE A 122 5.65 4.43 -1.44
CA PHE A 122 5.77 5.59 -0.56
C PHE A 122 4.43 6.34 -0.43
N SER A 123 3.81 6.67 -1.56
CA SER A 123 2.57 7.44 -1.60
C SER A 123 1.43 6.72 -0.90
N GLU A 124 1.30 5.43 -1.18
CA GLU A 124 0.22 4.61 -0.66
C GLU A 124 0.40 4.29 0.82
N GLU A 125 1.59 3.89 1.25
CA GLU A 125 1.87 3.47 2.63
C GLU A 125 1.92 4.66 3.60
N VAL A 126 2.39 5.83 3.18
CA VAL A 126 2.29 7.06 4.00
C VAL A 126 0.83 7.45 4.22
N SER A 127 0.00 7.34 3.18
CA SER A 127 -1.43 7.66 3.28
C SER A 127 -2.19 6.64 4.13
N PHE A 128 -1.96 5.35 3.91
CA PHE A 128 -2.72 4.29 4.57
C PHE A 128 -2.16 3.87 5.92
N ARG A 129 -0.88 3.48 6.01
CA ARG A 129 -0.30 2.97 7.26
C ARG A 129 0.13 4.13 8.15
N GLY A 130 0.82 5.10 7.55
CA GLY A 130 1.32 6.28 8.24
C GLY A 130 0.22 7.16 8.81
N TYR A 131 -0.78 7.51 7.99
CA TYR A 131 -1.87 8.39 8.40
C TYR A 131 -3.14 7.63 8.80
N LEU A 132 -3.81 6.94 7.87
CA LEU A 132 -5.18 6.42 8.06
C LEU A 132 -5.26 5.38 9.20
N PHE A 133 -4.49 4.29 9.12
CA PHE A 133 -4.37 3.27 10.16
C PHE A 133 -3.93 3.87 11.49
N ASN A 134 -2.90 4.72 11.48
CA ASN A 134 -2.36 5.29 12.70
C ASN A 134 -3.40 6.15 13.45
N ARG A 135 -4.20 6.96 12.73
CA ARG A 135 -5.28 7.76 13.32
C ARG A 135 -6.43 6.89 13.82
N VAL A 136 -6.87 5.93 13.01
CA VAL A 136 -7.95 5.00 13.40
C VAL A 136 -7.54 4.18 14.62
N TRP A 137 -6.30 3.67 14.65
CA TRP A 137 -5.77 2.93 15.80
C TRP A 137 -5.69 3.79 17.05
N GLY A 138 -5.14 5.01 16.94
CA GLY A 138 -5.08 5.95 18.07
C GLY A 138 -6.45 6.30 18.63
N ALA A 139 -7.48 6.36 17.78
CA ALA A 139 -8.85 6.65 18.20
C ALA A 139 -9.60 5.44 18.79
N LEU A 140 -9.49 4.27 18.17
CA LEU A 140 -10.19 3.06 18.60
C LEU A 140 -9.50 2.40 19.80
N ASN A 141 -8.21 2.66 20.00
CA ASN A 141 -7.37 1.97 20.98
C ASN A 141 -7.41 0.43 20.84
N ASN A 142 -7.67 -0.05 19.63
CA ASN A 142 -7.72 -1.46 19.27
C ASN A 142 -7.01 -1.65 17.94
N GLU A 143 -5.84 -2.29 17.98
CA GLU A 143 -4.98 -2.49 16.81
C GLU A 143 -5.66 -3.34 15.75
N TRP A 144 -6.23 -4.49 16.13
CA TRP A 144 -6.85 -5.43 15.19
C TRP A 144 -8.07 -4.83 14.50
N LEU A 145 -8.93 -4.15 15.26
CA LEU A 145 -10.10 -3.48 14.68
C LEU A 145 -9.69 -2.38 13.70
N ALA A 146 -8.71 -1.55 14.07
CA ALA A 146 -8.18 -0.54 13.17
C ALA A 146 -7.53 -1.16 11.92
N ASN A 147 -6.78 -2.25 12.10
CA ASN A 147 -6.09 -2.93 11.02
C ASN A 147 -7.09 -3.49 10.00
N ILE A 148 -8.04 -4.31 10.44
CA ILE A 148 -9.07 -4.90 9.57
C ILE A 148 -9.88 -3.79 8.87
N THR A 149 -10.32 -2.78 9.61
CA THR A 149 -11.12 -1.67 9.06
C THR A 149 -10.36 -0.95 7.94
N THR A 150 -9.10 -0.59 8.18
CA THR A 150 -8.30 0.14 7.18
C THR A 150 -7.83 -0.73 6.02
N SER A 151 -7.66 -2.03 6.22
CA SER A 151 -7.34 -3.01 5.17
C SER A 151 -8.53 -3.27 4.24
N VAL A 152 -9.77 -3.19 4.74
CA VAL A 152 -10.97 -3.20 3.89
C VAL A 152 -11.00 -1.95 3.00
N VAL A 153 -10.76 -0.77 3.56
CA VAL A 153 -10.67 0.48 2.77
C VAL A 153 -9.55 0.40 1.73
N TRP A 154 -8.41 -0.19 2.09
CA TRP A 154 -7.30 -0.42 1.18
C TRP A 154 -7.72 -1.25 -0.04
N ALA A 155 -8.39 -2.38 0.17
CA ALA A 155 -8.90 -3.19 -0.93
C ALA A 155 -9.95 -2.44 -1.76
N LEU A 156 -10.86 -1.69 -1.13
CA LEU A 156 -11.89 -0.93 -1.83
C LEU A 156 -11.30 0.14 -2.77
N VAL A 157 -10.20 0.80 -2.39
CA VAL A 157 -9.51 1.78 -3.25
C VAL A 157 -8.93 1.13 -4.52
N HIS A 158 -8.69 -0.19 -4.52
CA HIS A 158 -8.19 -0.93 -5.68
C HIS A 158 -9.31 -1.46 -6.60
N VAL A 159 -10.58 -1.45 -6.17
CA VAL A 159 -11.71 -1.94 -6.97
C VAL A 159 -11.79 -1.28 -8.35
N PRO A 160 -11.64 0.05 -8.51
CA PRO A 160 -11.78 0.69 -9.82
C PRO A 160 -10.74 0.21 -10.85
N VAL A 161 -9.47 0.04 -10.45
CA VAL A 161 -8.44 -0.46 -11.35
C VAL A 161 -8.68 -1.93 -11.72
N VAL A 162 -9.04 -2.75 -10.74
CA VAL A 162 -9.28 -4.19 -10.94
C VAL A 162 -10.41 -4.45 -11.93
N ILE A 163 -11.53 -3.73 -11.79
CA ILE A 163 -12.74 -3.97 -12.58
C ILE A 163 -12.69 -3.23 -13.92
N PHE A 164 -12.31 -1.95 -13.94
CA PHE A 164 -12.52 -1.11 -15.13
C PHE A 164 -11.26 -0.90 -15.98
N VAL A 165 -10.08 -1.07 -15.39
CA VAL A 165 -8.81 -0.92 -16.10
C VAL A 165 -8.30 -2.29 -16.53
N TRP A 166 -8.09 -3.20 -15.58
CA TRP A 166 -7.59 -4.56 -15.85
C TRP A 166 -8.67 -5.52 -16.32
N LYS A 167 -9.94 -5.21 -16.04
CA LYS A 167 -11.09 -6.01 -16.49
C LYS A 167 -10.97 -7.49 -16.08
N LEU A 168 -10.51 -7.72 -14.86
CA LEU A 168 -10.39 -9.08 -14.34
C LEU A 168 -11.77 -9.75 -14.26
N SER A 169 -11.80 -11.07 -14.41
CA SER A 169 -13.03 -11.86 -14.15
C SER A 169 -13.49 -11.66 -12.71
N LEU A 170 -14.76 -11.98 -12.40
CA LEU A 170 -15.27 -11.85 -11.03
C LEU A 170 -14.41 -12.63 -10.02
N ILE A 171 -14.08 -13.89 -10.32
CA ILE A 171 -13.28 -14.74 -9.44
C ILE A 171 -11.87 -14.16 -9.28
N SER A 172 -11.22 -13.79 -10.38
CA SER A 172 -9.88 -13.19 -10.35
C SER A 172 -9.86 -11.87 -9.56
N SER A 173 -10.91 -11.05 -9.70
CA SER A 173 -11.07 -9.80 -8.96
C SER A 173 -11.19 -10.05 -7.45
N LEU A 174 -12.03 -11.01 -7.05
CA LEU A 174 -12.22 -11.36 -5.64
C LEU A 174 -10.93 -11.90 -5.01
N VAL A 175 -10.20 -12.78 -5.71
CA VAL A 175 -8.90 -13.29 -5.25
C VAL A 175 -7.89 -12.16 -5.11
N TYR A 176 -7.77 -11.29 -6.12
CA TYR A 176 -6.84 -10.16 -6.06
C TYR A 176 -7.16 -9.20 -4.90
N LEU A 177 -8.43 -8.83 -4.72
CA LEU A 177 -8.85 -7.93 -3.65
C LEU A 177 -8.66 -8.55 -2.27
N PHE A 178 -8.88 -9.86 -2.14
CA PHE A 178 -8.59 -10.60 -0.91
C PHE A 178 -7.10 -10.60 -0.57
N LEU A 179 -6.23 -10.93 -1.53
CA LEU A 179 -4.78 -10.88 -1.34
C LEU A 179 -4.30 -9.46 -1.03
N THR A 180 -4.88 -8.46 -1.70
CA THR A 180 -4.61 -7.04 -1.44
C THR A 180 -5.01 -6.63 -0.03
N ALA A 181 -6.16 -7.09 0.47
CA ALA A 181 -6.57 -6.87 1.85
C ALA A 181 -5.64 -7.57 2.85
N LEU A 182 -5.23 -8.81 2.56
CA LEU A 182 -4.31 -9.57 3.40
C LEU A 182 -2.93 -8.90 3.48
N PHE A 183 -2.42 -8.38 2.37
CA PHE A 183 -1.24 -7.52 2.34
C PHE A 183 -1.44 -6.26 3.20
N GLY A 184 -2.63 -5.63 3.11
CA GLY A 184 -3.04 -4.54 4.00
C GLY A 184 -2.84 -4.88 5.48
N VAL A 185 -3.34 -6.06 5.87
CA VAL A 185 -3.26 -6.56 7.25
C VAL A 185 -1.82 -6.77 7.69
N GLY A 186 -1.00 -7.43 6.87
CA GLY A 186 0.40 -7.68 7.15
C GLY A 186 1.23 -6.39 7.23
N SER A 187 1.01 -5.45 6.32
CA SER A 187 1.73 -4.17 6.32
C SER A 187 1.39 -3.30 7.52
N ALA A 188 0.10 -3.21 7.91
CA ALA A 188 -0.31 -2.52 9.12
C ALA A 188 0.21 -3.21 10.39
N PHE A 189 0.27 -4.55 10.40
CA PHE A 189 0.89 -5.30 11.48
C PHE A 189 2.36 -4.89 11.64
N VAL A 190 3.16 -4.91 10.57
CA VAL A 190 4.58 -4.56 10.66
C VAL A 190 4.76 -3.10 11.10
N PHE A 191 3.97 -2.17 10.54
CA PHE A 191 3.97 -0.77 10.98
C PHE A 191 3.66 -0.62 12.48
N ALA A 192 2.70 -1.38 13.02
CA ALA A 192 2.33 -1.26 14.43
C ALA A 192 3.47 -1.63 15.39
N ARG A 193 4.37 -2.55 15.00
CA ARG A 193 5.54 -2.95 15.79
C ARG A 193 6.65 -1.90 15.75
N THR A 194 6.80 -1.23 14.61
CA THR A 194 7.94 -0.34 14.33
C THR A 194 7.60 1.13 14.56
N ARG A 195 6.33 1.51 14.39
CA ARG A 195 5.86 2.91 14.24
C ARG A 195 6.66 3.68 13.19
N ASN A 196 7.17 2.95 12.19
CA ASN A 196 8.00 3.47 11.12
C ASN A 196 7.39 3.06 9.78
N VAL A 197 6.98 4.02 8.97
CA VAL A 197 6.30 3.75 7.69
C VAL A 197 7.21 3.08 6.67
N PHE A 198 8.54 3.22 6.81
CA PHE A 198 9.48 2.52 5.93
C PHE A 198 9.37 1.01 6.02
N SER A 199 8.91 0.44 7.15
CA SER A 199 8.67 -1.00 7.21
C SER A 199 7.57 -1.43 6.24
N SER A 200 6.54 -0.62 6.10
CA SER A 200 5.42 -0.89 5.20
C SER A 200 5.78 -0.58 3.76
N ILE A 201 6.51 0.51 3.51
CA ILE A 201 7.00 0.87 2.16
C ILE A 201 7.89 -0.24 1.60
N LEU A 202 8.88 -0.68 2.37
CA LEU A 202 9.81 -1.72 1.92
C LEU A 202 9.07 -3.06 1.71
N LEU A 203 8.12 -3.40 2.59
CA LEU A 203 7.30 -4.61 2.41
C LEU A 203 6.42 -4.52 1.16
N HIS A 204 5.86 -3.35 0.86
CA HIS A 204 5.08 -3.11 -0.35
C HIS A 204 5.95 -3.34 -1.60
N ILE A 205 7.16 -2.80 -1.62
CA ILE A 205 8.09 -3.01 -2.73
C ILE A 205 8.34 -4.51 -2.94
N LEU A 206 8.63 -5.26 -1.86
CA LEU A 206 8.82 -6.71 -1.94
C LEU A 206 7.55 -7.45 -2.40
N TRP A 207 6.36 -6.98 -2.03
CA TRP A 207 5.08 -7.52 -2.49
C TRP A 207 4.87 -7.32 -4.01
N GLN A 208 5.32 -6.19 -4.57
CA GLN A 208 5.20 -5.91 -6.00
C GLN A 208 6.23 -6.65 -6.86
N TRP A 209 7.37 -7.04 -6.29
CA TRP A 209 8.49 -7.61 -7.05
C TRP A 209 8.17 -8.90 -7.81
N PRO A 210 7.45 -9.89 -7.26
CA PRO A 210 7.06 -11.06 -8.04
C PRO A 210 6.28 -10.68 -9.30
N ILE A 211 5.42 -9.65 -9.23
CA ILE A 211 4.66 -9.16 -10.38
C ILE A 211 5.59 -8.48 -11.39
N ILE A 212 6.62 -7.76 -10.95
CA ILE A 212 7.53 -7.01 -11.81
C ILE A 212 8.57 -7.91 -12.49
N LEU A 213 9.02 -8.95 -11.81
CA LEU A 213 10.08 -9.85 -12.26
C LEU A 213 9.56 -11.02 -13.10
N PHE A 214 8.29 -11.41 -12.91
CA PHE A 214 7.69 -12.60 -13.53
C PHE A 214 6.40 -12.28 -14.33
N ARG A 215 6.30 -11.06 -14.88
CA ARG A 215 5.17 -10.60 -15.72
C ARG A 215 5.22 -11.12 -17.14
#